data_AF-A0AA96XNF4-F1
#
_entry.id   AF-A0AA96XNF4-F1
#
_cell.length_a   1.000
_cell.length_b   1.000
_cell.length_c   1.000
_cell.angle_alpha   90.00
_cell.angle_beta   90.00
_cell.angle_gamma   90.00
#
_symmetry.space_group_name_H-M   'P 1'
#
loop_
_entity.id
_entity.type
_entity.pdbx_description
1 polymer ?
#
loop_
_entity_poly.entity_id
_entity_poly.type
_entity_poly.pdbx_seq_one_letter_code
_entity_poly.pdbx_strand_id
1 'polypeptide(L)'
;MTKKLLAAFLLSTALVSAGCGDDHPEEEGVDAEACEHLQEGPATAVIANMGTNNPPPEIRADHRRYDITLMNGSDGNQGMVAFAASEAADYVIYTNADVPLSITTASGEAVEIEESTSSSKGCTDIKGRHVVPLAVGTHYLTFGPTSVATFGVLIEESHGDHGHEH
;
A
#
# COMPACT_ATOMS: atom_id res chain seq x y z
N MET A 1 -37.98 27.83 65.46
CA MET A 1 -37.47 28.85 64.53
C MET A 1 -36.23 28.29 63.85
N THR A 2 -36.27 28.28 62.53
CA THR A 2 -35.18 27.88 61.62
C THR A 2 -33.90 28.68 61.88
N LYS A 3 -32.75 28.02 61.85
CA LYS A 3 -31.54 28.57 61.23
C LYS A 3 -30.57 27.44 60.86
N LYS A 4 -30.30 27.41 59.55
CA LYS A 4 -29.36 26.56 58.83
C LYS A 4 -27.92 27.03 59.07
N LEU A 5 -26.99 26.31 58.42
CA LEU A 5 -25.62 26.67 57.99
C LEU A 5 -24.55 26.08 58.94
N LEU A 6 -23.46 25.44 58.50
CA LEU A 6 -22.91 25.19 57.16
C LEU A 6 -21.93 24.01 57.24
N ALA A 7 -21.70 23.34 56.12
CA ALA A 7 -20.88 22.16 55.94
C ALA A 7 -19.37 22.46 55.87
N ALA A 8 -18.54 21.46 56.22
CA ALA A 8 -17.18 21.28 55.70
C ALA A 8 -16.76 19.81 55.89
N PHE A 9 -17.11 18.94 54.94
CA PHE A 9 -16.56 17.59 54.84
C PHE A 9 -15.36 17.66 53.88
N LEU A 10 -14.15 17.58 54.42
CA LEU A 10 -12.92 17.38 53.67
C LEU A 10 -12.85 15.90 53.24
N LEU A 11 -13.31 15.58 52.02
CA LEU A 11 -13.06 14.29 51.40
C LEU A 11 -11.71 14.33 50.69
N SER A 12 -10.70 13.71 51.29
CA SER A 12 -9.45 13.36 50.63
C SER A 12 -9.73 12.28 49.59
N THR A 13 -9.78 12.66 48.32
CA THR A 13 -9.72 11.72 47.18
C THR A 13 -8.28 11.24 47.03
N ALA A 14 -8.01 10.04 47.52
CA ALA A 14 -6.83 9.28 47.10
C ALA A 14 -7.02 8.94 45.62
N LEU A 15 -6.19 9.53 44.75
CA LEU A 15 -6.07 9.08 43.37
C LEU A 15 -5.43 7.70 43.40
N VAL A 16 -6.27 6.69 43.16
CA VAL A 16 -5.83 5.37 42.73
C VAL A 16 -5.35 5.55 41.30
N SER A 17 -4.03 5.62 41.10
CA SER A 17 -3.41 5.44 39.79
C SER A 17 -3.56 3.98 39.36
N ALA A 18 -4.78 3.61 38.99
CA ALA A 18 -5.00 2.58 38.01
C ALA A 18 -4.42 3.14 36.71
N GLY A 19 -3.22 2.70 36.35
CA GLY A 19 -2.71 2.81 34.99
C GLY A 19 -3.66 2.01 34.11
N CYS A 20 -4.71 2.68 33.64
CA CYS A 20 -5.59 2.17 32.61
C CYS A 20 -4.79 2.09 31.33
N GLY A 21 -4.95 0.95 30.65
CA GLY A 21 -4.24 0.55 29.46
C GLY A 21 -4.11 1.66 28.43
N ASP A 22 -2.87 1.86 28.03
CA ASP A 22 -2.55 2.31 26.68
C ASP A 22 -2.45 1.05 25.82
N ASP A 23 -3.53 0.27 25.76
CA ASP A 23 -3.79 -0.65 24.64
C ASP A 23 -4.40 0.22 23.54
N HIS A 24 -3.63 1.18 23.03
CA HIS A 24 -3.88 1.66 21.69
C HIS A 24 -3.47 0.50 20.78
N PRO A 25 -4.39 -0.09 19.97
CA PRO A 25 -3.93 -0.95 18.91
C PRO A 25 -2.97 -0.09 18.11
N GLU A 26 -1.71 -0.53 18.03
CA GLU A 26 -0.72 0.07 17.14
C GLU A 26 -1.45 0.31 15.83
N GLU A 27 -1.56 1.58 15.41
CA GLU A 27 -2.25 1.90 14.16
C GLU A 27 -1.72 0.92 13.12
N GLU A 28 -2.62 0.13 12.54
CA GLU A 28 -2.25 -0.94 11.63
C GLU A 28 -1.36 -0.29 10.55
N GLY A 29 -0.05 -0.53 10.63
CA GLY A 29 0.91 0.25 9.84
C GLY A 29 0.57 0.16 8.35
N VAL A 30 1.05 1.08 7.53
CA VAL A 30 0.71 1.18 6.08
C VAL A 30 0.69 -0.17 5.34
N ASP A 31 1.59 -1.10 5.71
CA ASP A 31 1.62 -2.45 5.13
C ASP A 31 0.43 -3.36 5.53
N ALA A 32 -0.16 -3.17 6.71
CA ALA A 32 -1.36 -3.87 7.18
C ALA A 32 -2.62 -3.36 6.49
N GLU A 33 -2.78 -2.04 6.33
CA GLU A 33 -3.86 -1.47 5.49
C GLU A 33 -3.74 -1.94 4.03
N ALA A 34 -2.53 -1.89 3.45
CA ALA A 34 -2.28 -2.43 2.11
C ALA A 34 -2.62 -3.94 2.02
N CYS A 35 -2.40 -4.69 3.10
CA CYS A 35 -2.76 -6.11 3.18
C CYS A 35 -4.27 -6.32 3.14
N GLU A 36 -5.03 -5.56 3.93
CA GLU A 36 -6.49 -5.61 3.94
C GLU A 36 -7.03 -5.36 2.52
N HIS A 37 -6.55 -4.31 1.85
CA HIS A 37 -6.93 -4.02 0.47
C HIS A 37 -6.54 -5.14 -0.51
N LEU A 38 -5.36 -5.76 -0.34
CA LEU A 38 -4.94 -6.89 -1.16
C LEU A 38 -5.78 -8.16 -0.93
N GLN A 39 -6.32 -8.38 0.27
CA GLN A 39 -7.14 -9.56 0.59
C GLN A 39 -8.62 -9.34 0.25
N GLU A 40 -9.16 -8.23 0.70
CA GLU A 40 -10.61 -7.98 0.74
C GLU A 40 -11.09 -7.08 -0.39
N GLY A 41 -10.21 -6.25 -0.95
CA GLY A 41 -10.52 -5.30 -2.01
C GLY A 41 -10.93 -3.91 -1.49
N PRO A 42 -11.65 -3.10 -2.30
CA PRO A 42 -12.33 -3.45 -3.56
C PRO A 42 -11.37 -3.90 -4.66
N ALA A 43 -11.86 -4.75 -5.57
CA ALA A 43 -11.07 -5.33 -6.66
C ALA A 43 -11.53 -4.87 -8.04
N THR A 44 -10.59 -4.68 -8.97
CA THR A 44 -10.88 -4.44 -10.40
C THR A 44 -10.02 -5.35 -11.27
N ALA A 45 -10.67 -6.13 -12.15
CA ALA A 45 -9.96 -7.00 -13.08
C ALA A 45 -9.33 -6.20 -14.23
N VAL A 46 -8.07 -6.50 -14.54
CA VAL A 46 -7.32 -5.88 -15.63
C VAL A 46 -6.59 -6.97 -16.41
N ILE A 47 -6.71 -6.97 -17.74
CA ILE A 47 -5.95 -7.86 -18.61
C ILE A 47 -4.75 -7.08 -19.14
N ALA A 48 -3.54 -7.41 -18.69
CA ALA A 48 -2.31 -6.78 -19.13
C ALA A 48 -2.06 -7.03 -20.63
N ASN A 49 -1.19 -6.23 -21.24
CA ASN A 49 -0.80 -6.45 -22.64
C ASN A 49 0.72 -6.63 -22.80
N MET A 50 1.19 -7.00 -23.99
CA MET A 50 2.61 -7.27 -24.25
C MET A 50 3.44 -6.01 -24.58
N GLY A 51 2.93 -4.82 -24.29
CA GLY A 51 3.57 -3.54 -24.64
C GLY A 51 3.64 -3.20 -26.13
N THR A 52 3.16 -4.09 -27.01
CA THR A 52 3.02 -3.84 -28.46
C THR A 52 1.70 -3.13 -28.81
N ASN A 53 0.73 -3.15 -27.91
CA ASN A 53 -0.56 -2.47 -28.05
C ASN A 53 -0.49 -1.15 -27.26
N ASN A 54 -0.70 -0.02 -27.95
CA ASN A 54 -0.56 1.30 -27.35
C ASN A 54 -1.93 2.01 -27.24
N PRO A 55 -2.37 2.46 -26.05
CA PRO A 55 -1.73 2.32 -24.73
C PRO A 55 -2.10 1.03 -23.97
N PRO A 56 -1.29 0.60 -22.98
CA PRO A 56 -1.65 -0.43 -21.99
C PRO A 56 -2.88 -0.07 -21.15
N PRO A 57 -3.55 -1.06 -20.53
CA PRO A 57 -4.58 -0.76 -19.55
C PRO A 57 -4.00 0.01 -18.37
N GLU A 58 -4.78 0.94 -17.83
CA GLU A 58 -4.37 1.79 -16.71
C GLU A 58 -4.76 1.18 -15.36
N ILE A 59 -3.88 1.35 -14.38
CA ILE A 59 -4.15 1.17 -12.95
C ILE A 59 -3.80 2.45 -12.20
N ARG A 60 -4.26 2.58 -10.94
CA ARG A 60 -4.18 3.82 -10.16
C ARG A 60 -3.78 3.55 -8.72
N ALA A 61 -3.33 4.60 -8.05
CA ALA A 61 -3.17 4.64 -6.60
C ALA A 61 -4.47 5.22 -6.00
N ASP A 62 -5.52 4.41 -5.99
CA ASP A 62 -6.87 4.79 -5.54
C ASP A 62 -7.40 3.87 -4.42
N HIS A 63 -6.50 3.37 -3.56
CA HIS A 63 -6.77 2.41 -2.48
C HIS A 63 -7.58 1.20 -2.97
N ARG A 64 -7.14 0.61 -4.10
CA ARG A 64 -7.85 -0.48 -4.78
C ARG A 64 -6.88 -1.55 -5.26
N ARG A 65 -7.28 -2.80 -5.02
CA ARG A 65 -6.63 -3.95 -5.66
C ARG A 65 -7.00 -4.06 -7.12
N TYR A 66 -5.99 -4.20 -7.97
CA TYR A 66 -6.16 -4.60 -9.36
C TYR A 66 -5.77 -6.07 -9.54
N ASP A 67 -6.71 -6.89 -10.00
CA ASP A 67 -6.47 -8.29 -10.32
C ASP A 67 -5.93 -8.37 -11.75
N ILE A 68 -4.60 -8.38 -11.89
CA ILE A 68 -3.89 -8.38 -13.16
C ILE A 68 -3.84 -9.80 -13.72
N THR A 69 -4.45 -10.01 -14.88
CA THR A 69 -4.26 -11.21 -15.69
C THR A 69 -3.16 -10.97 -16.72
N LEU A 70 -2.10 -11.77 -16.63
CA LEU A 70 -0.94 -11.71 -17.51
C LEU A 70 -1.19 -12.46 -18.82
N MET A 71 -0.45 -12.05 -19.86
CA MET A 71 -0.48 -12.70 -21.16
C MET A 71 0.53 -13.84 -21.19
N ASN A 72 0.18 -14.96 -21.83
CA ASN A 72 1.12 -16.07 -21.98
C ASN A 72 2.23 -15.72 -23.00
N GLY A 73 3.50 -15.82 -22.58
CA GLY A 73 4.69 -15.63 -23.40
C GLY A 73 5.51 -16.92 -23.54
N SER A 74 6.55 -16.89 -24.40
CA SER A 74 7.45 -18.03 -24.60
C SER A 74 8.22 -18.43 -23.35
N ASP A 75 8.54 -17.45 -22.51
CA ASP A 75 9.40 -17.59 -21.32
C ASP A 75 8.59 -17.57 -20.00
N GLY A 76 7.26 -17.56 -20.10
CA GLY A 76 6.33 -17.44 -18.98
C GLY A 76 5.24 -16.39 -19.23
N ASN A 77 4.31 -16.27 -18.28
CA ASN A 77 3.31 -15.22 -18.29
C ASN A 77 3.97 -13.87 -18.01
N GLN A 78 3.61 -12.86 -18.78
CA GLN A 78 4.10 -11.49 -18.62
C GLN A 78 3.08 -10.47 -19.11
N GLY A 79 3.28 -9.21 -18.73
CA GLY A 79 2.39 -8.15 -19.19
C GLY A 79 2.74 -6.78 -18.64
N MET A 80 2.24 -5.77 -19.32
CA MET A 80 2.45 -4.36 -19.04
C MET A 80 1.13 -3.67 -18.73
N VAL A 81 1.16 -2.78 -17.75
CA VAL A 81 0.09 -1.85 -17.41
C VAL A 81 0.67 -0.43 -17.32
N ALA A 82 -0.18 0.58 -17.45
CA ALA A 82 0.19 1.97 -17.30
C ALA A 82 -0.23 2.50 -15.92
N PHE A 83 0.63 3.31 -15.33
CA PHE A 83 0.36 4.06 -14.11
C PHE A 83 0.74 5.52 -14.35
N ALA A 84 -0.10 6.46 -13.94
CA ALA A 84 0.18 7.89 -14.05
C ALA A 84 0.40 8.48 -12.65
N ALA A 85 1.64 8.79 -12.31
CA ALA A 85 1.97 9.49 -11.08
C ALA A 85 1.54 10.96 -11.21
N SER A 86 0.65 11.41 -10.33
CA SER A 86 0.20 12.81 -10.28
C SER A 86 1.18 13.72 -9.55
N GLU A 87 2.01 13.15 -8.69
CA GLU A 87 3.01 13.85 -7.88
C GLU A 87 4.37 13.15 -8.01
N ALA A 88 5.44 13.91 -7.76
CA ALA A 88 6.78 13.36 -7.69
C ALA A 88 7.05 12.92 -6.25
N ALA A 89 6.94 11.63 -5.99
CA ALA A 89 6.98 11.03 -4.66
C ALA A 89 7.44 9.57 -4.73
N ASP A 90 7.71 8.98 -3.58
CA ASP A 90 7.89 7.55 -3.47
C ASP A 90 6.51 6.88 -3.51
N TYR A 91 6.38 5.83 -4.32
CA TYR A 91 5.21 4.96 -4.34
C TYR A 91 5.60 3.57 -3.88
N VAL A 92 4.70 2.91 -3.14
CA VAL A 92 4.86 1.51 -2.77
C VAL A 92 3.94 0.66 -3.63
N ILE A 93 4.54 -0.27 -4.38
CA ILE A 93 3.83 -1.23 -5.21
C ILE A 93 3.83 -2.57 -4.47
N TYR A 94 2.64 -3.03 -4.10
CA TYR A 94 2.42 -4.29 -3.40
C TYR A 94 1.85 -5.34 -4.34
N THR A 95 2.33 -6.58 -4.24
CA THR A 95 1.78 -7.75 -4.94
C THR A 95 1.48 -8.88 -3.97
N ASN A 96 0.41 -9.64 -4.23
CA ASN A 96 0.09 -10.85 -3.45
C ASN A 96 0.71 -12.15 -4.02
N ALA A 97 1.54 -12.02 -5.04
CA ALA A 97 2.29 -13.11 -5.66
C ALA A 97 3.72 -12.67 -5.99
N ASP A 98 4.65 -13.62 -6.00
CA ASP A 98 6.04 -13.40 -6.41
C ASP A 98 6.09 -13.26 -7.95
N VAL A 99 6.09 -12.01 -8.41
CA VAL A 99 6.06 -11.64 -9.82
C VAL A 99 7.15 -10.59 -10.04
N PRO A 100 8.15 -10.85 -10.90
CA PRO A 100 9.18 -9.86 -11.21
C PRO A 100 8.55 -8.56 -11.73
N LEU A 101 9.06 -7.42 -11.26
CA LEU A 101 8.62 -6.09 -11.65
C LEU A 101 9.80 -5.31 -12.25
N SER A 102 9.55 -4.66 -13.38
CA SER A 102 10.41 -3.62 -13.94
C SER A 102 9.56 -2.43 -14.37
N ILE A 103 10.14 -1.23 -14.29
CA ILE A 103 9.41 0.02 -14.52
C ILE A 103 10.19 0.86 -15.52
N THR A 104 9.46 1.43 -16.47
CA THR A 104 10.01 2.41 -17.41
C THR A 104 9.15 3.66 -17.49
N THR A 105 9.75 4.79 -17.85
CA THR A 105 9.02 6.00 -18.20
C THR A 105 8.35 5.84 -19.56
N ALA A 106 7.49 6.79 -19.94
CA ALA A 106 6.90 6.84 -21.27
C ALA A 106 7.94 6.96 -22.42
N SER A 107 9.15 7.45 -22.14
CA SER A 107 10.27 7.50 -23.10
C SER A 107 11.08 6.19 -23.16
N GLY A 108 10.76 5.20 -22.32
CA GLY A 108 11.46 3.92 -22.23
C GLY A 108 12.70 3.95 -21.34
N GLU A 109 12.92 5.00 -20.57
CA GLU A 109 14.00 5.05 -19.57
C GLU A 109 13.64 4.18 -18.38
N ALA A 110 14.59 3.41 -17.87
CA ALA A 110 14.39 2.58 -16.68
C ALA A 110 14.21 3.45 -15.43
N VAL A 111 13.28 3.06 -14.57
CA VAL A 111 13.11 3.60 -13.22
C VAL A 111 13.65 2.57 -12.23
N GLU A 112 14.60 2.98 -11.41
CA GLU A 112 15.20 2.12 -10.38
C GLU A 112 14.22 1.93 -9.21
N ILE A 113 14.19 0.72 -8.67
CA ILE A 113 13.44 0.38 -7.46
C ILE A 113 14.39 0.55 -6.27
N GLU A 114 14.08 1.46 -5.36
CA GLU A 114 14.95 1.81 -4.22
C GLU A 114 15.01 0.71 -3.17
N GLU A 115 13.86 0.09 -2.89
CA GLU A 115 13.75 -1.00 -1.93
C GLU A 115 12.83 -2.10 -2.47
N SER A 116 13.20 -3.36 -2.25
CA SER A 116 12.36 -4.51 -2.58
C SER A 116 12.42 -5.57 -1.49
N THR A 117 11.26 -6.04 -1.06
CA THR A 117 11.12 -7.17 -0.14
C THR A 117 10.00 -8.11 -0.61
N SER A 118 10.06 -9.37 -0.22
CA SER A 118 9.07 -10.40 -0.57
C SER A 118 8.06 -10.69 0.54
N SER A 119 7.99 -9.80 1.54
CA SER A 119 7.12 -9.93 2.72
C SER A 119 7.05 -8.63 3.48
N SER A 120 5.96 -8.39 4.20
CA SER A 120 5.91 -7.41 5.28
C SER A 120 5.80 -8.10 6.65
N LYS A 121 6.32 -7.47 7.71
CA LYS A 121 6.10 -7.93 9.09
C LYS A 121 4.61 -7.97 9.44
N GLY A 122 3.83 -7.04 8.90
CA GLY A 122 2.39 -6.94 9.18
C GLY A 122 1.53 -7.86 8.33
N CYS A 123 2.07 -8.48 7.27
CA CYS A 123 1.28 -9.23 6.31
C CYS A 123 2.11 -10.26 5.54
N THR A 124 1.77 -11.54 5.75
CA THR A 124 2.41 -12.65 5.03
C THR A 124 1.92 -12.81 3.60
N ASP A 125 0.79 -12.18 3.25
CA ASP A 125 0.17 -12.31 1.93
C ASP A 125 0.79 -11.35 0.91
N ILE A 126 1.45 -10.30 1.36
CA ILE A 126 2.36 -9.51 0.53
C ILE A 126 3.54 -10.40 0.14
N LYS A 127 3.71 -10.60 -1.16
CA LYS A 127 4.81 -11.36 -1.79
C LYS A 127 5.76 -10.48 -2.59
N GLY A 128 5.38 -9.22 -2.83
CA GLY A 128 6.25 -8.17 -3.34
C GLY A 128 5.86 -6.84 -2.70
N ARG A 129 6.86 -6.10 -2.22
CA ARG A 129 6.75 -4.72 -1.74
C ARG A 129 7.92 -3.95 -2.33
N HIS A 130 7.62 -3.00 -3.22
CA HIS A 130 8.61 -2.24 -3.97
C HIS A 130 8.43 -0.75 -3.71
N VAL A 131 9.44 -0.09 -3.13
CA VAL A 131 9.46 1.37 -2.98
C VAL A 131 10.12 1.95 -4.23
N VAL A 132 9.41 2.84 -4.93
CA VAL A 132 9.83 3.36 -6.22
C VAL A 132 9.68 4.88 -6.25
N PRO A 133 10.76 5.65 -6.49
CA PRO A 133 10.70 7.09 -6.65
C PRO A 133 10.16 7.42 -8.06
N LEU A 134 8.91 7.86 -8.13
CA LEU A 134 8.26 8.18 -9.41
C LEU A 134 8.22 9.69 -9.61
N ALA A 135 8.53 10.14 -10.82
CA ALA A 135 8.33 11.52 -11.24
C ALA A 135 6.92 11.69 -11.80
N VAL A 136 6.39 12.92 -11.80
CA VAL A 136 5.09 13.21 -12.45
C VAL A 136 5.11 12.73 -13.91
N GLY A 137 4.13 11.90 -14.28
CA GLY A 137 3.98 11.39 -15.64
C GLY A 137 3.52 9.94 -15.72
N THR A 138 3.50 9.42 -16.94
CA THR A 138 3.13 8.01 -17.20
C THR A 138 4.35 7.11 -17.09
N HIS A 139 4.15 6.00 -16.39
CA HIS A 139 5.09 4.92 -16.20
C HIS A 139 4.45 3.60 -16.63
N TYR A 140 5.29 2.70 -17.13
CA TYR A 140 4.90 1.37 -17.55
C TYR A 140 5.48 0.34 -16.59
N LEU A 141 4.58 -0.34 -15.88
CA LEU A 141 4.90 -1.42 -14.96
C LEU A 141 4.83 -2.72 -15.74
N THR A 142 5.97 -3.38 -15.90
CA THR A 142 6.08 -4.66 -16.60
C THR A 142 6.29 -5.77 -15.57
N PHE A 143 5.35 -6.71 -15.58
CA PHE A 143 5.31 -7.85 -14.70
C PHE A 143 5.71 -9.13 -15.44
N GLY A 144 6.48 -9.98 -14.78
CA GLY A 144 6.99 -11.24 -15.32
C GLY A 144 8.34 -11.10 -16.03
N PRO A 145 8.84 -12.18 -16.66
CA PRO A 145 8.16 -13.48 -16.83
C PRO A 145 7.96 -14.25 -15.51
N THR A 146 6.82 -14.96 -15.39
CA THR A 146 6.46 -15.76 -14.20
C THR A 146 5.54 -16.94 -14.59
N SER A 147 5.37 -17.92 -13.70
CA SER A 147 4.35 -18.98 -13.85
C SER A 147 2.96 -18.55 -13.39
N VAL A 148 2.85 -17.42 -12.68
CA VAL A 148 1.59 -16.85 -12.17
C VAL A 148 0.78 -16.30 -13.35
N ALA A 149 -0.50 -16.68 -13.47
CA ALA A 149 -1.38 -16.19 -14.54
C ALA A 149 -2.17 -14.95 -14.14
N THR A 150 -2.60 -14.89 -12.88
CA THR A 150 -3.35 -13.76 -12.30
C THR A 150 -2.84 -13.49 -10.90
N PHE A 151 -2.67 -12.21 -10.56
CA PHE A 151 -2.27 -11.76 -9.22
C PHE A 151 -2.90 -10.40 -8.89
N GLY A 152 -2.97 -10.07 -7.61
CA GLY A 152 -3.40 -8.76 -7.13
C GLY A 152 -2.22 -7.80 -7.02
N VAL A 153 -2.40 -6.58 -7.51
CA VAL A 153 -1.49 -5.44 -7.29
C VAL A 153 -2.25 -4.30 -6.63
N LEU A 154 -1.57 -3.59 -5.72
CA LEU A 154 -2.01 -2.36 -5.10
C LEU A 154 -0.87 -1.34 -5.20
N ILE A 155 -1.18 -0.08 -5.49
CA ILE A 155 -0.21 1.00 -5.51
C ILE A 155 -0.66 2.03 -4.49
N GLU A 156 0.23 2.38 -3.57
CA GLU A 156 0.02 3.45 -2.61
C GLU A 156 1.10 4.51 -2.77
N GLU A 157 0.76 5.77 -2.50
CA GLU A 157 1.78 6.78 -2.30
C GLU A 157 2.43 6.52 -0.94
N SER A 158 3.76 6.48 -0.90
CA SER A 158 4.48 6.44 0.36
C SER A 158 4.34 7.81 1.00
N HIS A 159 3.36 7.97 1.88
CA HIS A 159 3.32 9.09 2.79
C HIS A 159 4.52 8.95 3.72
N GLY A 160 5.64 9.56 3.33
CA GLY A 160 6.80 9.69 4.21
C GLY A 160 6.31 10.31 5.50
N ASP A 161 6.40 9.53 6.58
CA ASP A 161 6.04 9.83 7.96
C ASP A 161 5.86 11.35 8.17
N HIS A 162 4.63 11.83 8.01
CA HIS A 162 4.33 13.23 8.27
C HIS A 162 4.58 13.44 9.75
N GLY A 163 5.76 13.98 10.07
CA GLY A 163 6.33 14.07 11.40
C GLY A 163 5.27 14.21 12.50
N HIS A 164 5.09 13.12 13.25
CA HIS A 164 4.59 13.23 14.61
C HIS A 164 5.75 13.79 15.46
N GLU A 165 5.88 15.12 15.44
CA GLU A 165 6.56 15.83 16.50
C GLU A 165 5.85 15.47 17.83
N HIS A 166 6.52 14.66 18.65
CA HIS A 166 6.18 14.46 20.07
C HIS A 166 7.03 15.37 20.95
#